data_AF-A0A969C5M8-F1
#
_entry.id   AF-A0A969C5M8-F1
#
_cell.length_a   1.000
_cell.length_b   1.000
_cell.length_c   1.000
_cell.angle_alpha   90.00
_cell.angle_beta   90.00
_cell.angle_gamma   90.00
#
_symmetry.space_group_name_H-M   'P 1'
#
loop_
_entity.id
_entity.type
_entity.pdbx_description
1 polymer ?
#
loop_
_entity_poly.entity_id
_entity_poly.type
_entity_poly.pdbx_seq_one_letter_code
_entity_poly.pdbx_strand_id
1 'polypeptide(L)'
;MVLAELAGKMITFSTELHPKDIVKYDHEDLYYTFYTLSMQLKDLLETVIPSRCVPIPLEKITPTMYVGRVEDERLLKEAGFYLAVNAQMPEAKLIEDIPRVVKIASRDVIDTVVGRALPGVVLSHSNPPPAPIPTRIGFRYFMLDTSGAYWEGIKGSKIIAVYVPEKFPTKNWKCMP
;
A
#
# COMPACT_ATOMS: atom_id res chain seq x y z
N MET A 1 -24.46 27.24 11.22
CA MET A 1 -24.81 26.65 9.91
C MET A 1 -23.63 26.03 9.17
N VAL A 2 -22.43 26.64 9.18
CA VAL A 2 -21.24 26.13 8.44
C VAL A 2 -20.86 24.66 8.77
N LEU A 3 -20.92 24.24 10.03
CA LEU A 3 -20.57 22.87 10.44
C LEU A 3 -21.51 21.81 9.85
N ALA A 4 -22.82 22.10 9.79
CA ALA A 4 -23.80 21.19 9.21
C ALA A 4 -23.65 21.10 7.68
N GLU A 5 -23.30 22.21 7.02
CA GLU A 5 -22.99 22.21 5.60
C GLU A 5 -21.75 21.37 5.27
N LEU A 6 -20.69 21.48 6.09
CA LEU A 6 -19.50 20.66 5.96
C LEU A 6 -19.81 19.17 6.16
N ALA A 7 -20.56 18.82 7.21
CA ALA A 7 -21.01 17.45 7.44
C ALA A 7 -21.81 16.90 6.24
N GLY A 8 -22.74 17.70 5.69
CA GLY A 8 -23.51 17.33 4.51
C GLY A 8 -22.64 17.05 3.26
N LYS A 9 -21.57 17.82 3.04
CA LYS A 9 -20.61 17.58 1.95
C LYS A 9 -19.76 16.34 2.20
N MET A 10 -19.46 16.00 3.45
CA MET A 10 -18.66 14.81 3.79
C MET A 10 -19.46 13.52 3.70
N ILE A 11 -20.76 13.56 4.04
CA ILE A 11 -21.66 12.41 3.96
C ILE A 11 -21.76 11.83 2.56
N THR A 12 -21.52 12.61 1.49
CA THR A 12 -21.51 12.08 0.11
C THR A 12 -20.41 11.04 -0.14
N PHE A 13 -19.40 10.98 0.74
CA PHE A 13 -18.32 10.00 0.68
C PHE A 13 -18.52 8.81 1.62
N SER A 14 -19.55 8.84 2.48
CA SER A 14 -19.91 7.75 3.37
C SER A 14 -21.03 6.91 2.77
N THR A 15 -20.94 5.59 2.90
CA THR A 15 -22.01 4.65 2.50
C THR A 15 -22.95 4.29 3.66
N GLU A 16 -22.60 4.71 4.88
CA GLU A 16 -23.29 4.31 6.12
C GLU A 16 -24.18 5.41 6.69
N LEU A 17 -23.79 6.68 6.51
CA LEU A 17 -24.53 7.84 7.02
C LEU A 17 -25.39 8.46 5.92
N HIS A 18 -26.63 8.83 6.26
CA HIS A 18 -27.54 9.55 5.38
C HIS A 18 -27.61 11.03 5.79
N PRO A 19 -27.83 11.98 4.86
CA PRO A 19 -28.01 13.41 5.20
C PRO A 19 -29.16 13.71 6.19
N LYS A 20 -30.05 12.74 6.42
CA LYS A 20 -31.16 12.86 7.38
C LYS A 20 -30.71 12.59 8.82
N ASP A 21 -29.55 11.97 8.99
CA ASP A 21 -28.98 11.59 10.28
C ASP A 21 -28.19 12.73 10.92
N ILE A 22 -28.01 13.85 10.20
CA ILE A 22 -27.42 15.06 10.76
C ILE A 22 -28.32 15.59 11.88
N VAL A 23 -27.75 15.78 13.07
CA VAL A 23 -28.47 16.31 14.23
C VAL A 23 -29.15 17.66 13.89
N LYS A 24 -30.42 17.78 14.26
CA LYS A 24 -31.18 19.03 14.09
C LYS A 24 -30.72 20.05 15.12
N TYR A 25 -30.76 21.32 14.72
CA TYR A 25 -30.41 22.41 15.62
C TYR A 25 -31.45 22.56 16.73
N ASP A 26 -31.01 22.40 17.98
CA ASP A 26 -31.78 22.71 19.18
C ASP A 26 -31.09 23.87 19.93
N HIS A 27 -31.80 24.98 20.11
CA HIS A 27 -31.27 26.15 20.81
C HIS A 27 -31.34 26.01 22.33
N GLU A 28 -32.20 25.13 22.84
CA GLU A 28 -32.34 24.87 24.28
C GLU A 28 -31.26 23.88 24.75
N ASP A 29 -30.76 23.01 23.86
CA ASP A 29 -29.63 22.12 24.11
C ASP A 29 -28.53 22.22 23.04
N LEU A 30 -27.77 23.32 23.13
CA LEU A 30 -26.62 23.56 22.27
C LEU A 30 -25.51 22.54 22.51
N TYR A 31 -25.33 22.05 23.73
CA TYR A 31 -24.26 21.11 24.05
C TYR A 31 -24.45 19.81 23.29
N TYR A 32 -25.64 19.20 23.39
CA TYR A 32 -25.96 17.97 22.66
C TYR A 32 -25.84 18.15 21.15
N THR A 33 -26.36 19.26 20.61
CA THR A 33 -26.32 19.57 19.19
C THR A 33 -24.88 19.65 18.66
N PHE A 34 -24.02 20.46 19.29
CA PHE A 34 -22.65 20.65 18.82
C PHE A 34 -21.76 19.43 19.09
N TYR A 35 -21.94 18.77 20.23
CA TYR A 35 -21.19 17.56 20.57
C TYR A 35 -21.45 16.45 19.56
N THR A 36 -22.73 16.15 19.29
CA THR A 36 -23.15 15.11 18.33
C THR A 36 -22.66 15.43 16.93
N LEU A 37 -22.82 16.68 16.48
CA LEU A 37 -22.33 17.11 15.17
C LEU A 37 -20.81 16.99 15.06
N SER A 38 -20.06 17.34 16.11
CA SER A 38 -18.60 17.22 16.12
C SER A 38 -18.12 15.77 16.09
N MET A 39 -18.85 14.86 16.75
CA MET A 39 -18.57 13.43 16.72
C MET A 39 -18.83 12.83 15.34
N GLN A 40 -19.98 13.16 14.72
CA GLN A 40 -20.29 12.75 13.35
C GLN A 40 -19.24 13.26 12.36
N LEU A 41 -18.76 14.49 12.54
CA LEU A 41 -17.72 15.05 11.69
C LEU A 41 -16.38 14.33 11.84
N LYS A 42 -16.00 13.95 13.07
CA LYS A 42 -14.79 13.15 13.33
C LYS A 42 -14.88 11.76 12.71
N ASP A 43 -16.02 11.10 12.86
CA ASP A 43 -16.27 9.78 12.26
C ASP A 43 -16.25 9.84 10.72
N LEU A 44 -16.86 10.88 10.14
CA LEU A 44 -16.76 11.16 8.70
C LEU A 44 -15.33 11.46 8.26
N LEU A 45 -14.53 12.15 9.07
CA LEU A 45 -13.11 12.40 8.78
C LEU A 45 -12.26 11.12 8.88
N GLU A 46 -12.62 10.20 9.76
CA GLU A 46 -11.96 8.89 9.90
C GLU A 46 -12.37 7.91 8.78
N THR A 47 -13.61 8.00 8.29
CA THR A 47 -14.14 7.17 7.19
C THR A 47 -13.77 7.69 5.81
N VAL A 48 -13.50 8.99 5.64
CA VAL A 48 -12.97 9.59 4.41
C VAL A 48 -11.48 9.28 4.28
N ILE A 49 -11.21 8.02 3.91
CA ILE A 49 -10.02 7.47 3.26
C ILE A 49 -8.71 8.04 3.82
N PRO A 50 -8.15 7.47 4.91
CA PRO A 50 -6.70 7.47 5.01
C PRO A 50 -6.22 6.74 3.75
N SER A 51 -5.42 7.42 2.94
CA SER A 51 -4.72 6.83 1.79
C SER A 51 -3.71 5.82 2.32
N ARG A 52 -4.20 4.68 2.84
CA ARG A 52 -3.42 3.62 3.50
C ARG A 52 -2.61 2.78 2.51
N CYS A 53 -2.54 3.22 1.25
CA CYS A 53 -1.81 2.57 0.18
C CYS A 53 -1.19 3.66 -0.70
N VAL A 54 0.13 3.82 -0.61
CA VAL A 54 0.88 4.86 -1.33
C VAL A 54 1.66 4.20 -2.46
N PRO A 55 1.25 4.28 -3.74
CA PRO A 55 1.97 3.58 -4.79
C PRO A 55 3.41 4.11 -4.91
N ILE A 56 4.39 3.21 -4.74
CA ILE A 56 5.80 3.47 -4.98
C ILE A 56 6.07 3.19 -6.46
N PRO A 57 6.38 4.21 -7.27
CA PRO A 57 6.74 4.00 -8.67
C PRO A 57 8.05 3.22 -8.75
N LEU A 58 8.03 2.11 -9.51
CA LEU A 58 9.21 1.32 -9.80
C LEU A 58 9.74 1.72 -11.18
N GLU A 59 10.90 2.34 -11.22
CA GLU A 59 11.60 2.72 -12.44
C GLU A 59 12.49 1.59 -12.93
N LYS A 60 12.38 1.24 -14.20
CA LYS A 60 13.21 0.21 -14.81
C LYS A 60 14.58 0.81 -15.16
N ILE A 61 15.62 0.39 -14.44
CA ILE A 61 17.00 0.88 -14.66
C ILE A 61 17.75 -0.02 -15.65
N THR A 62 17.54 -1.34 -15.56
CA THR A 62 18.13 -2.32 -16.48
C THR A 62 17.07 -3.34 -16.91
N PRO A 63 17.33 -4.20 -17.92
CA PRO A 63 16.36 -5.22 -18.35
C PRO A 63 15.79 -6.08 -17.22
N THR A 64 16.58 -6.30 -16.17
CA THR A 64 16.28 -7.18 -15.03
C THR A 64 16.17 -6.44 -13.70
N MET A 65 16.32 -5.11 -13.65
CA MET A 65 16.34 -4.34 -12.40
C MET A 65 15.34 -3.18 -12.41
N TYR A 66 14.56 -3.11 -11.34
CA TYR A 66 13.59 -2.06 -11.09
C TYR A 66 13.92 -1.42 -9.74
N VAL A 67 13.79 -0.11 -9.65
CA VAL A 67 14.15 0.66 -8.45
C VAL A 67 13.01 1.57 -8.07
N GLY A 68 12.60 1.53 -6.80
CA GLY A 68 11.63 2.44 -6.22
C GLY A 68 12.24 3.22 -5.08
N ARG A 69 11.93 4.52 -5.01
CA ARG A 69 12.33 5.37 -3.89
C ARG A 69 11.14 5.57 -2.95
N VAL A 70 11.38 5.39 -1.65
CA VAL A 70 10.39 5.68 -0.61
C VAL A 70 10.70 7.07 -0.05
N GLU A 71 9.80 8.03 -0.30
CA GLU A 71 10.00 9.41 0.14
C GLU A 71 9.67 9.62 1.62
N ASP A 72 8.62 8.96 2.10
CA ASP A 72 8.15 9.06 3.48
C ASP A 72 8.78 7.97 4.36
N GLU A 73 9.67 8.37 5.26
CA GLU A 73 10.34 7.48 6.20
C GLU A 73 9.39 6.77 7.18
N ARG A 74 8.20 7.34 7.43
CA ARG A 74 7.21 6.74 8.33
C ARG A 74 6.70 5.42 7.76
N LEU A 75 6.57 5.34 6.44
CA LEU A 75 6.16 4.13 5.73
C LEU A 75 7.14 2.99 5.99
N LEU A 76 8.45 3.28 6.01
CA LEU A 76 9.50 2.28 6.25
C LEU A 76 9.47 1.69 7.68
N LYS A 77 8.82 2.37 8.64
CA LYS A 77 8.74 1.94 10.04
C LYS A 77 7.42 1.26 10.39
N GLU A 78 6.31 1.77 9.86
CA GLU A 78 4.97 1.42 10.33
C GLU A 78 4.12 0.70 9.28
N ALA A 79 4.48 0.78 7.99
CA ALA A 79 3.66 0.27 6.90
C ALA A 79 4.04 -1.15 6.47
N GLY A 80 3.08 -1.87 5.91
CA GLY A 80 3.27 -3.20 5.36
C GLY A 80 3.53 -3.12 3.86
N PHE A 81 4.66 -3.63 3.39
CA PHE A 81 5.02 -3.51 1.97
C PHE A 81 4.49 -4.68 1.16
N TYR A 82 3.95 -4.37 -0.02
CA TYR A 82 3.41 -5.32 -0.97
C TYR A 82 3.95 -5.06 -2.37
N LEU A 83 4.24 -6.13 -3.09
CA LEU A 83 4.58 -6.14 -4.51
C LEU A 83 3.38 -6.64 -5.31
N ALA A 84 2.85 -5.79 -6.17
CA ALA A 84 1.82 -6.14 -7.13
C ALA A 84 2.47 -6.57 -8.45
N VAL A 85 2.28 -7.84 -8.81
CA VAL A 85 2.86 -8.46 -10.00
C VAL A 85 1.77 -8.83 -11.00
N ASN A 86 2.01 -8.48 -12.27
CA ASN A 86 1.19 -8.91 -13.41
C ASN A 86 2.12 -9.45 -14.50
N ALA A 87 1.94 -10.72 -14.85
CA ALA A 87 2.72 -11.42 -15.87
C ALA A 87 1.81 -12.34 -16.69
N GLN A 88 2.21 -12.60 -17.95
CA GLN A 88 1.45 -13.44 -18.88
C GLN A 88 1.77 -14.94 -18.64
N MET A 89 1.39 -15.46 -17.47
CA MET A 89 1.62 -16.86 -17.11
C MET A 89 0.52 -17.40 -16.18
N PRO A 90 0.39 -18.73 -16.05
CA PRO A 90 -0.57 -19.33 -15.12
C PRO A 90 -0.32 -18.88 -13.68
N GLU A 91 -1.40 -18.54 -12.97
CA GLU A 91 -1.36 -18.02 -11.61
C GLU A 91 -0.58 -18.92 -10.64
N ALA A 92 -0.84 -20.23 -10.65
CA ALA A 92 -0.16 -21.17 -9.75
C ALA A 92 1.37 -21.12 -9.92
N LYS A 93 1.84 -21.05 -11.17
CA LYS A 93 3.28 -20.91 -11.45
C LYS A 93 3.83 -19.57 -10.98
N LEU A 94 3.07 -18.48 -11.18
CA LEU A 94 3.49 -17.16 -10.70
C LEU A 94 3.67 -17.15 -9.18
N ILE A 95 2.73 -17.74 -8.44
CA ILE A 95 2.77 -17.80 -6.97
C ILE A 95 3.98 -18.61 -6.48
N GLU A 96 4.31 -19.72 -7.13
CA GLU A 96 5.44 -20.57 -6.77
C GLU A 96 6.80 -19.98 -7.17
N ASP A 97 6.87 -19.38 -8.36
CA ASP A 97 8.13 -18.90 -8.93
C ASP A 97 8.58 -17.56 -8.32
N ILE A 98 7.65 -16.61 -8.10
CA ILE A 98 7.99 -15.25 -7.69
C ILE A 98 8.87 -15.19 -6.43
N PRO A 99 8.52 -15.83 -5.30
CA PRO A 99 9.36 -15.81 -4.09
C PRO A 99 10.76 -16.42 -4.30
N ARG A 100 10.91 -17.30 -5.29
CA ARG A 100 12.17 -18.00 -5.58
C ARG A 100 13.08 -17.16 -6.48
N VAL A 101 12.50 -16.56 -7.51
CA VAL A 101 13.22 -15.93 -8.62
C VAL A 101 13.39 -14.42 -8.46
N VAL A 102 12.43 -13.75 -7.84
CA VAL A 102 12.48 -12.30 -7.60
C VAL A 102 13.29 -12.07 -6.33
N LYS A 103 14.26 -11.15 -6.42
CA LYS A 103 15.08 -10.77 -5.26
C LYS A 103 14.87 -9.30 -4.99
N ILE A 104 14.65 -8.98 -3.72
CA ILE A 104 14.48 -7.59 -3.26
C ILE A 104 15.55 -7.32 -2.20
N ALA A 105 16.24 -6.19 -2.34
CA ALA A 105 17.26 -5.71 -1.42
C ALA A 105 17.45 -4.19 -1.60
N SER A 106 18.36 -3.60 -0.82
CA SER A 106 18.82 -2.25 -1.10
C SER A 106 19.62 -2.20 -2.40
N ARG A 107 19.68 -1.03 -3.04
CA ARG A 107 20.40 -0.86 -4.31
C ARG A 107 21.88 -1.25 -4.23
N ASP A 108 22.51 -1.05 -3.08
CA ASP A 108 23.93 -1.32 -2.86
C ASP A 108 24.25 -2.82 -2.77
N VAL A 109 23.30 -3.62 -2.30
CA VAL A 109 23.52 -5.03 -1.96
C VAL A 109 22.87 -5.99 -2.97
N ILE A 110 21.91 -5.51 -3.77
CA ILE A 110 21.14 -6.35 -4.71
C ILE A 110 22.02 -7.13 -5.70
N ASP A 111 23.08 -6.51 -6.23
CA ASP A 111 23.97 -7.16 -7.20
C ASP A 111 24.75 -8.32 -6.55
N THR A 112 25.10 -8.18 -5.27
CA THR A 112 25.73 -9.26 -4.49
C THR A 112 24.73 -10.37 -4.17
N VAL A 113 23.49 -10.02 -3.80
CA VAL A 113 22.42 -10.99 -3.50
C VAL A 113 22.14 -11.85 -4.72
N VAL A 114 22.04 -11.24 -5.90
CA VAL A 114 21.81 -11.95 -7.17
C VAL A 114 23.04 -12.79 -7.53
N GLY A 115 24.24 -12.21 -7.50
CA GLY A 115 25.47 -12.89 -7.90
C GLY A 115 25.85 -14.08 -7.01
N ARG A 116 25.47 -14.07 -5.72
CA ARG A 116 25.73 -15.15 -4.77
C ARG A 116 24.52 -16.04 -4.51
N ALA A 117 23.42 -15.84 -5.25
CA ALA A 117 22.16 -16.56 -5.05
C ALA A 117 21.65 -16.54 -3.60
N LEU A 118 21.89 -15.44 -2.88
CA LEU A 118 21.45 -15.28 -1.50
C LEU A 118 19.93 -15.07 -1.44
N PRO A 119 19.28 -15.48 -0.34
CA PRO A 119 17.91 -15.03 -0.07
C PRO A 119 17.94 -13.51 0.16
N GLY A 120 17.12 -12.77 -0.58
CA GLY A 120 16.87 -11.35 -0.30
C GLY A 120 15.77 -11.18 0.73
N VAL A 121 15.06 -10.05 0.69
CA VAL A 121 13.80 -9.87 1.43
C VAL A 121 12.81 -10.97 1.04
N VAL A 122 12.23 -11.63 2.03
CA VAL A 122 11.29 -12.74 1.82
C VAL A 122 9.98 -12.21 1.27
N LEU A 123 9.45 -12.90 0.27
CA LEU A 123 8.15 -12.61 -0.34
C LEU A 123 7.17 -13.72 0.01
N SER A 124 5.99 -13.35 0.52
CA SER A 124 4.90 -14.29 0.78
C SER A 124 3.66 -13.90 0.00
N HIS A 125 3.02 -14.87 -0.66
CA HIS A 125 1.80 -14.59 -1.41
C HIS A 125 0.65 -14.25 -0.47
N SER A 126 -0.06 -13.15 -0.75
CA SER A 126 -1.19 -12.66 0.04
C SER A 126 -2.46 -12.69 -0.81
N ASN A 127 -3.41 -13.54 -0.43
CA ASN A 127 -4.73 -13.62 -1.05
C ASN A 127 -5.82 -13.86 0.02
N PRO A 128 -6.77 -12.91 0.20
CA PRO A 128 -6.85 -11.60 -0.47
C PRO A 128 -5.73 -10.64 -0.01
N PRO A 129 -5.36 -9.62 -0.81
CA PRO A 129 -4.53 -8.53 -0.30
C PRO A 129 -5.26 -7.80 0.84
N PRO A 130 -4.53 -7.13 1.75
CA PRO A 130 -5.15 -6.40 2.84
C PRO A 130 -6.10 -5.30 2.33
N ALA A 131 -7.13 -5.01 3.12
CA ALA A 131 -8.24 -4.11 2.80
C ALA A 131 -7.87 -2.76 2.14
N PRO A 132 -6.72 -2.12 2.45
CA PRO A 132 -6.34 -0.86 1.81
C PRO A 132 -5.91 -0.96 0.34
N ILE A 133 -5.55 -2.15 -0.15
CA ILE A 133 -4.98 -2.31 -1.49
C ILE A 133 -6.12 -2.65 -2.47
N PRO A 134 -6.38 -1.81 -3.49
CA PRO A 134 -7.42 -2.10 -4.47
C PRO A 134 -7.03 -3.33 -5.29
N THR A 135 -7.89 -4.36 -5.27
CA THR A 135 -7.70 -5.59 -6.03
C THR A 135 -7.86 -5.30 -7.52
N ARG A 136 -6.80 -5.53 -8.30
CA ARG A 136 -6.83 -5.40 -9.76
C ARG A 136 -6.87 -6.77 -10.42
N ILE A 137 -7.74 -6.93 -11.42
CA ILE A 137 -7.84 -8.17 -12.20
C ILE A 137 -6.49 -8.48 -12.85
N GLY A 138 -6.03 -9.71 -12.68
CA GLY A 138 -4.74 -10.18 -13.21
C GLY A 138 -3.50 -9.75 -12.41
N PHE A 139 -3.65 -9.01 -11.30
CA PHE A 139 -2.55 -8.76 -10.38
C PHE A 139 -2.55 -9.78 -9.25
N ARG A 140 -1.35 -10.15 -8.81
CA ARG A 140 -1.11 -10.94 -7.60
C ARG A 140 -0.23 -10.14 -6.66
N TYR A 141 -0.54 -10.25 -5.38
CA TYR A 141 0.08 -9.43 -4.35
C TYR A 141 0.97 -10.31 -3.47
N PHE A 142 2.19 -9.86 -3.27
CA PHE A 142 3.16 -10.52 -2.43
C PHE A 142 3.58 -9.57 -1.33
N MET A 143 3.40 -9.98 -0.07
CA MET A 143 3.87 -9.22 1.08
C MET A 143 5.39 -9.36 1.19
N LEU A 144 6.06 -8.24 1.43
CA LEU A 144 7.47 -8.19 1.78
C LEU A 144 7.60 -8.36 3.29
N ASP A 145 8.47 -9.28 3.70
CA ASP A 145 8.85 -9.40 5.10
C ASP A 145 9.74 -8.21 5.48
N THR A 146 9.22 -7.33 6.34
CA THR A 146 9.93 -6.14 6.83
C THR A 146 10.88 -6.46 8.00
N SER A 147 11.13 -7.74 8.26
CA SER A 147 12.14 -8.20 9.22
C SER A 147 13.46 -8.57 8.54
N GLY A 148 14.56 -8.44 9.30
CA GLY A 148 15.89 -8.92 8.89
C GLY A 148 16.80 -7.86 8.24
N ALA A 149 18.07 -8.23 8.06
CA ALA A 149 19.15 -7.31 7.70
C ALA A 149 18.99 -6.67 6.30
N TYR A 150 18.40 -7.39 5.34
CA TYR A 150 18.17 -6.85 4.00
C TYR A 150 17.12 -5.73 4.01
N TRP A 151 16.09 -5.85 4.88
CA TRP A 151 15.11 -4.80 5.07
C TRP A 151 15.73 -3.59 5.79
N GLU A 152 16.56 -3.80 6.81
CA GLU A 152 17.31 -2.71 7.45
C GLU A 152 18.14 -1.91 6.45
N GLY A 153 18.79 -2.60 5.51
CA GLY A 153 19.53 -1.95 4.41
C GLY A 153 18.63 -1.08 3.53
N ILE A 154 17.42 -1.54 3.22
CA ILE A 154 16.42 -0.77 2.46
C ILE A 154 15.94 0.44 3.27
N LYS A 155 15.68 0.28 4.58
CA LYS A 155 15.28 1.39 5.44
C LYS A 155 16.36 2.48 5.50
N GLY A 156 17.63 2.08 5.57
CA GLY A 156 18.76 3.00 5.56
C GLY A 156 18.95 3.74 4.24
N SER A 157 18.83 3.04 3.10
CA SER A 157 19.01 3.65 1.77
C SER A 157 17.77 4.39 1.26
N LYS A 158 16.58 4.06 1.78
CA LYS A 158 15.26 4.49 1.29
C LYS A 158 14.97 4.08 -0.16
N ILE A 159 15.74 3.13 -0.68
CA ILE A 159 15.68 2.66 -2.06
C ILE A 159 15.45 1.15 -2.05
N ILE A 160 14.34 0.76 -2.66
CA ILE A 160 13.96 -0.64 -2.89
C ILE A 160 14.43 -1.01 -4.28
N ALA A 161 15.35 -1.97 -4.38
CA ALA A 161 15.74 -2.56 -5.65
C ALA A 161 15.09 -3.95 -5.80
N VAL A 162 14.43 -4.17 -6.94
CA VAL A 162 13.73 -5.40 -7.30
C VAL A 162 14.40 -5.99 -8.53
N TYR A 163 15.11 -7.09 -8.34
CA TYR A 163 15.64 -7.90 -9.42
C TYR A 163 14.60 -8.90 -9.89
N VAL A 164 14.38 -8.96 -11.20
CA VAL A 164 13.49 -9.94 -11.83
C VAL A 164 14.15 -10.50 -13.08
N PRO A 165 14.23 -11.84 -13.21
CA PRO A 165 14.81 -12.46 -14.39
C PRO A 165 14.02 -12.19 -15.67
N GLU A 166 14.68 -12.20 -16.81
CA GLU A 166 14.07 -11.99 -18.14
C GLU A 166 13.05 -13.07 -18.54
N LYS A 167 12.93 -14.15 -17.77
CA LYS A 167 11.99 -15.25 -17.99
C LYS A 167 10.51 -14.84 -17.85
N PHE A 168 10.24 -13.63 -17.35
CA PHE A 168 8.89 -13.11 -17.09
C PHE A 168 8.54 -12.01 -18.10
N PRO A 169 7.82 -12.31 -19.20
CA PRO A 169 7.31 -11.29 -20.11
C PRO A 169 6.30 -10.41 -19.37
N THR A 170 6.64 -9.14 -19.14
CA THR A 170 6.01 -8.35 -18.08
C THR A 170 5.42 -7.04 -18.59
N LYS A 171 4.21 -6.77 -18.11
CA LYS A 171 3.41 -5.62 -18.55
C LYS A 171 3.44 -4.45 -17.57
N ASN A 172 3.47 -4.66 -16.24
CA ASN A 172 3.53 -3.60 -15.21
C ASN A 172 3.81 -4.16 -13.78
N TRP A 173 4.76 -3.59 -13.03
CA TRP A 173 4.96 -3.88 -11.58
C TRP A 173 4.78 -2.63 -10.76
N LYS A 174 4.23 -2.78 -9.54
CA LYS A 174 4.08 -1.67 -8.58
C LYS A 174 4.38 -2.16 -7.17
N CYS A 175 5.14 -1.38 -6.41
CA CYS A 175 5.27 -1.59 -4.98
C CYS A 175 4.30 -0.65 -4.25
N MET A 176 3.70 -1.12 -3.16
CA MET A 176 2.73 -0.37 -2.36
C MET A 176 3.01 -0.69 -0.87
N PRO A 177 3.33 0.31 -0.03
CA PRO A 177 3.30 0.22 1.41
C PRO A 177 1.87 0.35 1.96
#